data_AF-A0A947JRH6-F1
#
_entry.id   AF-A0A947JRH6-F1
#
_cell.length_a   1.000
_cell.length_b   1.000
_cell.length_c   1.000
_cell.angle_alpha   90.00
_cell.angle_beta   90.00
_cell.angle_gamma   90.00
#
_symmetry.space_group_name_H-M   'P 1'
#
loop_
_entity.id
_entity.type
_entity.pdbx_description
1 polymer ?
#
loop_
_entity_poly.entity_id
_entity_poly.type
_entity_poly.pdbx_seq_one_letter_code
_entity_poly.pdbx_strand_id
1 'polypeptide(L)'
;MFKKIITCVIIAAALVIGLSATGALAKKEREEKVVIAAGKTVRFDYVLTVDGERIESSDKGGALEYVHGQRQIIPGLEKNMEGLFVGDTKKILVPAKEAYGEVNPDSFLKVSKTELPANIPLKPGQILSMRTPEGKDFQVIIDEVLESEVVMNFNHPLAGKDLDFEVTIVEIK
;
A
#
# COMPACT_ATOMS: atom_id res chain seq x y z
N MET A 1 87.22 0.25 3.81
CA MET A 1 87.49 0.94 2.53
C MET A 1 86.20 1.62 2.09
N PHE A 2 86.27 2.93 1.77
CA PHE A 2 85.20 3.86 1.31
C PHE A 2 84.02 4.08 2.29
N LYS A 3 83.83 5.17 3.05
CA LYS A 3 84.07 6.63 2.90
C LYS A 3 83.47 7.27 1.63
N LYS A 4 82.31 7.94 1.80
CA LYS A 4 81.93 9.31 1.32
C LYS A 4 80.46 9.60 1.75
N ILE A 5 80.19 10.50 2.73
CA ILE A 5 79.97 11.97 2.65
C ILE A 5 78.63 12.27 1.94
N ILE A 6 77.59 12.87 2.58
CA ILE A 6 77.23 14.31 2.70
C ILE A 6 76.08 14.40 3.75
N THR A 7 76.23 15.01 4.94
CA THR A 7 75.94 16.41 5.35
C THR A 7 74.53 16.95 5.05
N CYS A 8 73.66 17.12 6.06
CA CYS A 8 73.11 18.43 6.44
C CYS A 8 72.29 18.38 7.76
N VAL A 9 72.61 19.33 8.63
CA VAL A 9 71.96 19.70 9.89
C VAL A 9 70.66 20.46 9.59
N ILE A 10 69.61 20.30 10.41
CA ILE A 10 68.81 21.40 11.00
C ILE A 10 67.87 20.82 12.07
N ILE A 11 67.98 21.44 13.25
CA ILE A 11 67.16 21.32 14.44
C ILE A 11 65.81 22.02 14.20
N ALA A 12 64.69 21.42 14.62
CA ALA A 12 63.55 22.18 15.12
C ALA A 12 62.61 21.26 15.91
N ALA A 13 62.64 21.39 17.24
CA ALA A 13 61.56 20.97 18.11
C ALA A 13 60.36 21.90 17.87
N ALA A 14 59.19 21.33 17.60
CA ALA A 14 57.92 22.02 17.73
C ALA A 14 56.92 21.09 18.40
N LEU A 15 56.79 21.29 19.71
CA LEU A 15 55.69 20.84 20.53
C LEU A 15 54.41 21.48 19.97
N VAL A 16 53.53 20.70 19.33
CA VAL A 16 52.16 21.12 19.06
C VAL A 16 51.24 20.25 19.91
N ILE A 17 50.85 20.82 21.04
CA ILE A 17 49.67 20.41 21.80
C ILE A 17 48.48 20.72 20.89
N GLY A 18 47.80 19.67 20.43
CA GLY A 18 46.67 19.81 19.52
C GLY A 18 45.76 18.60 19.64
N LEU A 19 44.86 18.67 20.63
CA LEU A 19 43.71 17.80 20.81
C LEU A 19 42.92 17.72 19.49
N SER A 20 43.15 16.67 18.69
CA SER A 20 42.40 16.45 17.46
C SER A 20 41.37 15.35 17.70
N ALA A 21 40.11 15.80 17.71
CA ALA A 21 38.88 15.06 17.88
C ALA A 21 38.80 13.79 17.01
N THR A 22 39.27 12.66 17.52
CA THR A 22 39.00 11.33 16.95
C THR A 22 37.61 10.78 17.31
N GLY A 23 36.83 11.50 18.12
CA GLY A 23 35.46 11.12 18.51
C GLY A 23 34.33 11.83 17.74
N ALA A 24 34.62 12.81 16.88
CA ALA A 24 33.60 13.64 16.24
C ALA A 24 33.20 13.18 14.82
N LEU A 25 33.92 12.22 14.23
CA LEU A 25 33.65 11.74 12.85
C LEU A 25 32.91 10.39 12.78
N ALA A 26 32.59 9.77 13.93
CA ALA A 26 31.72 8.59 14.00
C ALA A 26 30.27 8.92 14.39
N LYS A 27 29.95 10.22 14.53
CA LYS A 27 28.61 10.74 14.89
C LYS A 27 27.90 11.43 13.72
N LYS A 28 28.29 11.07 12.49
CA LYS A 28 27.55 11.46 11.30
C LYS A 28 26.29 10.59 11.19
N GLU A 29 25.19 11.14 11.68
CA GLU A 29 23.82 10.86 11.23
C GLU A 29 23.36 9.39 11.29
N ARG A 30 23.10 8.88 12.50
CA ARG A 30 21.87 8.09 12.67
C ARG A 30 20.73 9.10 12.74
N GLU A 31 20.26 9.57 11.59
CA GLU A 31 18.88 10.05 11.53
C GLU A 31 18.01 8.88 12.02
N GLU A 32 17.29 9.09 13.10
CA GLU A 32 16.33 8.14 13.62
C GLU A 32 15.22 8.01 12.58
N LYS A 33 15.38 7.04 11.69
CA LYS A 33 14.51 6.88 10.53
C LYS A 33 13.11 6.57 11.04
N VAL A 34 12.17 7.49 10.82
CA VAL A 34 10.77 7.27 11.18
C VAL A 34 10.26 6.10 10.34
N VAL A 35 9.79 5.07 11.03
CA VAL A 35 9.19 3.88 10.44
C VAL A 35 7.68 3.89 10.64
N ILE A 36 6.96 3.16 9.78
CA ILE A 36 5.55 2.87 9.94
C ILE A 36 5.39 2.03 11.22
N ALA A 37 4.54 2.52 12.10
CA ALA A 37 4.14 1.89 13.35
C ALA A 37 2.76 2.42 13.77
N ALA A 38 2.10 1.73 14.70
CA ALA A 38 0.78 2.12 15.23
C ALA A 38 0.68 3.62 15.58
N GLY A 39 -0.40 4.25 15.14
CA GLY A 39 -0.70 5.67 15.36
C GLY A 39 -0.03 6.65 14.40
N LYS A 40 0.89 6.19 13.54
CA LYS A 40 1.51 7.02 12.50
C LYS A 40 0.55 7.32 11.37
N THR A 41 0.54 8.56 10.90
CA THR A 41 -0.10 8.91 9.63
C THR A 41 0.89 8.62 8.50
N VAL A 42 0.48 7.75 7.58
CA VAL A 42 1.32 7.27 6.48
C VAL A 42 0.66 7.69 5.18
N ARG A 43 1.49 8.23 4.27
CA ARG A 43 1.11 8.41 2.88
C ARG A 43 1.93 7.50 2.00
N PHE A 44 1.28 6.86 1.04
CA PHE A 44 1.94 5.98 0.08
C PHE A 44 1.32 6.07 -1.30
N ASP A 45 2.15 6.00 -2.32
CA ASP A 45 1.73 5.73 -3.69
C ASP A 45 1.56 4.23 -3.89
N TYR A 46 0.67 3.83 -4.80
CA TYR A 46 0.45 2.42 -5.08
C TYR A 46 0.00 2.12 -6.51
N VAL A 47 0.27 0.89 -6.91
CA VAL A 47 -0.29 0.22 -8.09
C VAL A 47 -0.95 -1.06 -7.63
N LEU A 48 -2.21 -1.27 -7.98
CA LEU A 48 -2.94 -2.51 -7.75
C LEU A 48 -3.08 -3.27 -9.07
N THR A 49 -2.56 -4.50 -9.07
CA THR A 49 -2.74 -5.48 -10.13
C THR A 49 -3.57 -6.66 -9.61
N VAL A 50 -4.50 -7.16 -10.42
CA VAL A 50 -5.32 -8.34 -10.11
C VAL A 50 -5.38 -9.19 -11.37
N ASP A 51 -5.11 -10.50 -11.25
CA ASP A 51 -5.08 -11.44 -12.38
C ASP A 51 -4.20 -10.96 -13.56
N GLY A 52 -3.12 -10.22 -13.28
CA GLY A 52 -2.19 -9.68 -14.27
C GLY A 52 -2.64 -8.37 -14.94
N GLU A 53 -3.80 -7.83 -14.58
CA GLU A 53 -4.31 -6.55 -15.08
C GLU A 53 -4.19 -5.45 -14.03
N ARG A 54 -3.74 -4.25 -14.44
CA ARG A 54 -3.68 -3.09 -13.55
C ARG A 54 -5.08 -2.50 -13.40
N ILE A 55 -5.63 -2.62 -12.20
CA ILE A 55 -7.01 -2.20 -11.90
C ILE A 55 -7.06 -0.77 -11.34
N GLU A 56 -6.11 -0.41 -10.47
CA GLU A 56 -6.13 0.89 -9.79
C GLU A 56 -4.70 1.40 -9.52
N SER A 57 -4.55 2.72 -9.35
CA SER A 57 -3.30 3.32 -8.89
C SER A 57 -3.44 4.75 -8.40
N SER A 58 -2.51 5.19 -7.57
CA SER A 58 -2.43 6.56 -7.05
C SER A 58 -2.01 7.61 -8.09
N ASP A 59 -1.48 7.23 -9.26
CA ASP A 59 -0.98 8.18 -10.29
C ASP A 59 -1.95 9.32 -10.64
N LYS A 60 -3.26 9.05 -10.63
CA LYS A 60 -4.31 10.04 -10.96
C LYS A 60 -4.92 10.72 -9.74
N GLY A 61 -4.91 10.05 -8.59
CA GLY A 61 -5.59 10.50 -7.35
C GLY A 61 -4.65 11.09 -6.30
N GLY A 62 -3.34 10.94 -6.49
CA GLY A 62 -2.32 11.22 -5.49
C GLY A 62 -2.18 10.10 -4.45
N ALA A 63 -1.09 10.18 -3.67
CA ALA A 63 -0.78 9.23 -2.61
C ALA A 63 -1.94 9.07 -1.61
N LEU A 64 -2.26 7.83 -1.27
CA LEU A 64 -3.27 7.48 -0.29
C LEU A 64 -2.74 7.76 1.12
N GLU A 65 -3.56 8.37 1.97
CA GLU A 65 -3.24 8.60 3.39
C GLU A 65 -4.08 7.69 4.29
N TYR A 66 -3.44 7.10 5.30
CA TYR A 66 -4.11 6.35 6.35
C TYR A 66 -3.37 6.49 7.69
N VAL A 67 -4.04 6.13 8.78
CA VAL A 67 -3.46 6.03 10.12
C VAL A 67 -3.22 4.56 10.45
N HIS A 68 -1.97 4.20 10.70
CA HIS A 68 -1.59 2.83 10.94
C HIS A 68 -2.18 2.28 12.25
N GLY A 69 -2.78 1.10 12.17
CA GLY A 69 -3.48 0.43 13.27
C GLY A 69 -4.96 0.80 13.40
N GLN A 70 -5.49 1.67 12.54
CA GLN A 70 -6.89 2.10 12.57
C GLN A 70 -7.79 1.38 11.55
N ARG A 71 -7.27 0.36 10.85
CA ARG A 71 -8.03 -0.48 9.90
C ARG A 71 -8.75 0.33 8.81
N GLN A 72 -8.13 1.42 8.37
CA GLN A 72 -8.66 2.27 7.30
C GLN A 72 -8.39 1.69 5.90
N ILE A 73 -7.46 0.75 5.79
CA ILE A 73 -7.14 0.00 4.59
C ILE A 73 -7.24 -1.50 4.89
N ILE A 74 -7.18 -2.34 3.84
CA ILE A 74 -7.25 -3.80 3.99
C ILE A 74 -6.13 -4.32 4.92
N PRO A 75 -6.44 -5.26 5.82
CA PRO A 75 -5.54 -5.63 6.92
C PRO A 75 -4.23 -6.25 6.44
N GLY A 76 -4.26 -7.02 5.35
CA GLY A 76 -3.04 -7.62 4.79
C GLY A 76 -2.08 -6.59 4.21
N LEU A 77 -2.60 -5.49 3.65
CA LEU A 77 -1.75 -4.40 3.16
C LEU A 77 -1.12 -3.62 4.32
N GLU A 78 -1.95 -3.23 5.31
CA GLU A 78 -1.49 -2.53 6.52
C GLU A 78 -0.38 -3.31 7.22
N LYS A 79 -0.61 -4.59 7.53
CA LYS A 79 0.34 -5.48 8.19
C LYS A 79 1.68 -5.58 7.45
N ASN A 80 1.66 -5.62 6.11
CA ASN A 80 2.87 -5.77 5.30
C ASN A 80 3.67 -4.47 5.14
N MET A 81 3.09 -3.32 5.50
CA MET A 81 3.76 -2.02 5.49
C MET A 81 4.40 -1.66 6.83
N GLU A 82 4.10 -2.37 7.92
CA GLU A 82 4.73 -2.15 9.22
C GLU A 82 6.26 -2.17 9.11
N GLY A 83 6.92 -1.19 9.74
CA GLY A 83 8.37 -1.08 9.77
C GLY A 83 9.03 -0.49 8.51
N LEU A 84 8.28 -0.26 7.41
CA LEU A 84 8.82 0.46 6.26
C LEU A 84 9.07 1.93 6.61
N PHE A 85 9.95 2.58 5.86
CA PHE A 85 10.26 4.00 6.03
C PHE A 85 10.01 4.79 4.74
N VAL A 86 10.04 6.12 4.83
CA VAL A 86 9.89 7.01 3.65
C VAL A 86 10.95 6.67 2.58
N GLY A 87 10.49 6.47 1.35
CA GLY A 87 11.29 6.08 0.19
C GLY A 87 11.35 4.58 -0.06
N ASP A 88 10.85 3.72 0.85
CA ASP A 88 10.74 2.29 0.58
C ASP A 88 9.70 2.01 -0.50
N THR A 89 10.05 1.10 -1.41
CA THR A 89 9.12 0.48 -2.36
C THR A 89 9.04 -1.02 -2.08
N LYS A 90 7.82 -1.57 -2.04
CA LYS A 90 7.61 -2.99 -1.75
C LYS A 90 6.48 -3.58 -2.59
N LYS A 91 6.71 -4.78 -3.12
CA LYS A 91 5.65 -5.62 -3.70
C LYS A 91 5.03 -6.48 -2.62
N ILE A 92 3.71 -6.46 -2.53
CA ILE A 92 2.92 -7.08 -1.48
C ILE A 92 1.78 -7.84 -2.15
N LEU A 93 1.83 -9.17 -2.06
CA LEU A 93 0.69 -10.03 -2.37
C LEU A 93 -0.21 -10.10 -1.14
N VAL A 94 -1.45 -9.65 -1.27
CA VAL A 94 -2.46 -9.70 -0.22
C VAL A 94 -3.49 -10.78 -0.58
N PRO A 95 -3.55 -11.91 0.15
CA PRO A 95 -4.55 -12.94 -0.12
C PRO A 95 -5.99 -12.41 0.06
N ALA A 96 -6.95 -12.95 -0.68
CA ALA A 96 -8.37 -12.53 -0.65
C ALA A 96 -8.92 -12.37 0.78
N LYS A 97 -8.67 -13.36 1.65
CA LYS A 97 -9.06 -13.37 3.07
C LYS A 97 -8.51 -12.19 3.91
N GLU A 98 -7.38 -11.60 3.52
CA GLU A 98 -6.77 -10.43 4.17
C GLU A 98 -7.01 -9.12 3.37
N ALA A 99 -7.76 -9.21 2.27
CA ALA A 99 -8.17 -8.11 1.42
C ALA A 99 -9.67 -7.79 1.59
N TYR A 100 -10.48 -8.06 0.57
CA TYR A 100 -11.93 -7.85 0.56
C TYR A 100 -12.73 -9.09 0.97
N GLY A 101 -12.06 -10.12 1.47
CA GLY A 101 -12.66 -11.40 1.87
C GLY A 101 -12.79 -12.38 0.71
N GLU A 102 -13.19 -13.59 1.06
CA GLU A 102 -13.61 -14.61 0.09
C GLU A 102 -14.96 -14.25 -0.51
N VAL A 103 -15.29 -14.85 -1.66
CA VAL A 103 -16.66 -14.79 -2.18
C VAL A 103 -17.61 -15.42 -1.16
N ASN A 104 -18.58 -14.63 -0.71
CA ASN A 104 -19.63 -15.12 0.17
C ASN A 104 -20.80 -15.68 -0.67
N PRO A 105 -21.09 -16.99 -0.61
CA PRO A 105 -22.21 -17.59 -1.33
C PRO A 105 -23.57 -17.04 -0.85
N ASP A 106 -23.67 -16.57 0.39
CA ASP A 106 -24.90 -15.99 0.93
C ASP A 106 -25.15 -14.55 0.43
N SER A 107 -24.15 -13.94 -0.23
CA SER A 107 -24.28 -12.61 -0.85
C SER A 107 -24.76 -12.67 -2.30
N PHE A 108 -25.21 -13.83 -2.76
CA PHE A 108 -25.98 -13.96 -4.00
C PHE A 108 -27.47 -14.03 -3.68
N LEU A 109 -28.25 -13.12 -4.25
CA LEU A 109 -29.70 -13.07 -4.03
C LEU A 109 -30.46 -13.22 -5.33
N LYS A 110 -31.47 -14.09 -5.33
CA LYS A 110 -32.42 -14.21 -6.43
C LYS A 110 -33.50 -13.15 -6.28
N VAL A 111 -33.72 -12.41 -7.36
CA VAL A 111 -34.76 -11.37 -7.43
C VAL A 111 -35.65 -11.66 -8.63
N SER A 112 -36.97 -11.61 -8.43
CA SER A 112 -37.92 -11.78 -9.52
C SER A 112 -37.77 -10.65 -10.54
N LYS A 113 -37.78 -10.99 -11.83
CA LYS A 113 -37.74 -9.98 -12.91
C LYS A 113 -38.92 -9.00 -12.83
N THR A 114 -40.03 -9.40 -12.21
CA THR A 114 -41.21 -8.54 -12.03
C THR A 114 -41.01 -7.44 -10.98
N GLU A 115 -40.05 -7.61 -10.08
CA GLU A 115 -39.69 -6.60 -9.07
C GLU A 115 -38.74 -5.54 -9.64
N LEU A 116 -38.19 -5.77 -10.83
CA LEU A 116 -37.26 -4.87 -11.49
C LEU A 116 -37.97 -3.97 -12.51
N PRO A 117 -37.57 -2.71 -12.65
CA PRO A 117 -38.08 -1.83 -13.69
C PRO A 117 -37.86 -2.42 -15.09
N ALA A 118 -38.93 -2.49 -15.89
CA ALA A 118 -38.91 -3.13 -17.22
C ALA A 118 -37.98 -2.43 -18.24
N ASN A 119 -37.55 -1.20 -17.95
CA ASN A 119 -36.67 -0.40 -18.81
C ASN A 119 -35.17 -0.69 -18.58
N ILE A 120 -34.82 -1.58 -17.65
CA ILE A 120 -33.42 -1.92 -17.36
C ILE A 120 -33.01 -3.17 -18.14
N PRO A 121 -31.87 -3.14 -18.87
CA PRO A 121 -31.32 -4.34 -19.50
C PRO A 121 -30.91 -5.36 -18.44
N LEU A 122 -31.48 -6.56 -18.48
CA LEU A 122 -31.09 -7.66 -17.62
C LEU A 122 -30.05 -8.53 -18.34
N LYS A 123 -28.76 -8.32 -18.03
CA LYS A 123 -27.64 -9.05 -18.62
C LYS A 123 -26.60 -9.37 -17.55
N PRO A 124 -25.94 -10.54 -17.59
CA PRO A 124 -24.78 -10.81 -16.73
C PRO A 124 -23.72 -9.71 -16.84
N GLY A 125 -23.11 -9.34 -15.72
CA GLY A 125 -22.13 -8.25 -15.59
C GLY A 125 -22.75 -6.84 -15.52
N GLN A 126 -24.07 -6.70 -15.71
CA GLN A 126 -24.72 -5.39 -15.60
C GLN A 126 -24.68 -4.89 -14.15
N ILE A 127 -24.16 -3.67 -13.96
CA ILE A 127 -24.23 -2.97 -12.68
C ILE A 127 -25.59 -2.28 -12.57
N LEU A 128 -26.27 -2.49 -11.44
CA LEU A 128 -27.50 -1.82 -11.05
C LEU A 128 -27.25 -0.93 -9.84
N SER A 129 -27.73 0.30 -9.89
CA SER A 129 -27.78 1.18 -8.71
C SER A 129 -29.12 1.02 -8.01
N MET A 130 -29.08 0.63 -6.74
CA MET A 130 -30.25 0.45 -5.88
C MET A 130 -30.20 1.47 -4.73
N ARG A 131 -31.37 1.80 -4.18
CA ARG A 131 -31.50 2.71 -3.03
C ARG A 131 -32.11 1.96 -1.86
N THR A 132 -31.46 2.01 -0.70
CA THR A 132 -32.00 1.44 0.53
C THR A 132 -33.17 2.30 1.06
N PRO A 133 -34.03 1.77 1.94
CA PRO A 133 -35.11 2.54 2.58
C PRO A 133 -34.61 3.81 3.31
N GLU A 134 -33.37 3.80 3.79
CA GLU A 134 -32.70 4.93 4.46
C GLU A 134 -32.17 5.97 3.47
N GLY A 135 -32.40 5.78 2.17
CA GLY A 135 -31.98 6.71 1.11
C GLY A 135 -30.53 6.55 0.65
N LYS A 136 -29.82 5.50 1.09
CA LYS A 136 -28.45 5.24 0.68
C LYS A 136 -28.43 4.52 -0.66
N ASP A 137 -27.68 5.05 -1.62
CA ASP A 137 -27.45 4.37 -2.89
C ASP A 137 -26.32 3.32 -2.74
N PHE A 138 -26.50 2.16 -3.37
CA PHE A 138 -25.52 1.09 -3.45
C PHE A 138 -25.57 0.41 -4.81
N GLN A 139 -24.49 -0.27 -5.20
CA GLN A 139 -24.38 -0.95 -6.49
C GLN A 139 -24.36 -2.46 -6.31
N VAL A 140 -25.00 -3.18 -7.24
CA VAL A 140 -25.00 -4.64 -7.33
C VAL A 140 -24.74 -5.06 -8.77
N ILE A 141 -24.20 -6.25 -8.96
CA ILE A 141 -23.94 -6.81 -10.29
C ILE A 141 -24.94 -7.94 -10.56
N ILE A 142 -25.53 -7.99 -11.74
CA ILE A 142 -26.25 -9.17 -12.19
C ILE A 142 -25.22 -10.27 -12.50
N ASP A 143 -25.22 -11.33 -11.72
CA ASP A 143 -24.34 -12.49 -11.92
C ASP A 143 -24.88 -13.40 -13.02
N GLU A 144 -26.17 -13.75 -12.93
CA GLU A 144 -26.83 -14.67 -13.82
C GLU A 144 -28.25 -14.20 -14.14
N VAL A 145 -28.73 -14.48 -15.35
CA VAL A 145 -30.12 -14.23 -15.76
C VAL A 145 -30.79 -15.59 -16.01
N LEU A 146 -31.77 -15.91 -15.17
CA LEU A 146 -32.59 -17.13 -15.27
C LEU A 146 -33.86 -16.84 -16.07
N GLU A 147 -34.79 -17.80 -16.18
CA GLU A 147 -36.04 -17.63 -16.92
C GLU A 147 -36.93 -16.52 -16.32
N SER A 148 -37.29 -16.64 -15.03
CA SER A 148 -38.16 -15.71 -14.30
C SER A 148 -37.44 -14.79 -13.31
N GLU A 149 -36.16 -15.06 -13.04
CA GLU A 149 -35.38 -14.40 -11.98
C GLU A 149 -34.04 -13.89 -12.51
N VAL A 150 -33.38 -13.04 -11.74
CA VAL A 150 -31.96 -12.73 -11.88
C VAL A 150 -31.24 -13.04 -10.57
N VAL A 151 -30.00 -13.51 -10.67
CA VAL A 151 -29.09 -13.67 -9.54
C VAL A 151 -28.28 -12.39 -9.43
N MET A 152 -28.39 -11.70 -8.31
CA MET A 152 -27.64 -10.49 -8.00
C MET A 152 -26.48 -10.81 -7.05
N ASN A 153 -25.30 -10.32 -7.38
CA ASN A 153 -24.09 -10.45 -6.58
C ASN A 153 -23.86 -9.16 -5.77
N PHE A 154 -23.89 -9.31 -4.45
CA PHE A 154 -23.64 -8.24 -3.46
C PHE A 154 -22.24 -8.30 -2.85
N ASN A 155 -21.39 -9.23 -3.29
CA ASN A 155 -20.00 -9.26 -2.86
C ASN A 155 -19.27 -7.99 -3.33
N HIS A 156 -18.19 -7.66 -2.63
CA HIS A 156 -17.26 -6.65 -3.13
C HIS A 156 -16.73 -7.08 -4.52
N PRO A 157 -16.55 -6.17 -5.50
CA PRO A 157 -16.07 -6.54 -6.85
C PRO A 157 -14.75 -7.31 -6.88
N LEU A 158 -13.91 -7.11 -5.85
CA LEU A 158 -12.62 -7.79 -5.66
C LEU A 158 -12.66 -8.94 -4.62
N ALA A 159 -13.84 -9.38 -4.19
CA ALA A 159 -13.96 -10.53 -3.28
C ALA A 159 -13.46 -11.82 -3.96
N GLY A 160 -12.77 -12.67 -3.20
CA GLY A 160 -12.13 -13.90 -3.69
C GLY A 160 -10.93 -13.68 -4.59
N LYS A 161 -10.43 -12.44 -4.71
CA LYS A 161 -9.23 -12.11 -5.48
C LYS A 161 -8.05 -11.84 -4.57
N ASP A 162 -6.92 -12.46 -4.89
CA ASP A 162 -5.63 -12.06 -4.36
C ASP A 162 -5.19 -10.75 -5.05
N LEU A 163 -4.61 -9.84 -4.28
CA LEU A 163 -4.29 -8.50 -4.73
C LEU A 163 -2.77 -8.27 -4.73
N ASP A 164 -2.22 -7.91 -5.88
CA ASP A 164 -0.82 -7.55 -6.03
C ASP A 164 -0.64 -6.04 -5.92
N PHE A 165 -0.12 -5.57 -4.79
CA PHE A 165 0.23 -4.18 -4.59
C PHE A 165 1.73 -3.94 -4.83
N GLU A 166 2.05 -2.87 -5.55
CA GLU A 166 3.36 -2.23 -5.46
C GLU A 166 3.16 -0.89 -4.75
N VAL A 167 3.71 -0.75 -3.54
CA VAL A 167 3.59 0.47 -2.72
C VAL A 167 4.90 1.21 -2.65
N THR A 168 4.85 2.55 -2.60
CA THR A 168 5.99 3.42 -2.33
C THR A 168 5.63 4.38 -1.21
N ILE A 169 6.36 4.36 -0.09
CA ILE A 169 6.06 5.20 1.07
C ILE A 169 6.57 6.62 0.81
N VAL A 170 5.68 7.60 0.81
CA VAL A 170 6.02 9.00 0.49
C VAL A 170 6.17 9.87 1.73
N GLU A 171 5.46 9.57 2.81
CA GLU A 171 5.49 10.37 4.04
C GLU A 171 5.08 9.55 5.27
N ILE A 172 5.70 9.84 6.41
CA ILE A 172 5.31 9.31 7.73
C ILE A 172 5.35 10.45 8.75
N LYS A 173 4.28 10.62 9.53
CA LYS A 173 4.14 11.63 10.60
C LYS A 173 3.84 10.95 11.94
#